data_AF-A0A4Y2X447-F1
#
_entry.id   AF-A0A4Y2X447-F1
#
_cell.length_a   1.000
_cell.length_b   1.000
_cell.length_c   1.000
_cell.angle_alpha   90.00
_cell.angle_beta   90.00
_cell.angle_gamma   90.00
#
_symmetry.space_group_name_H-M   'P 1'
#
loop_
_entity.id
_entity.type
_entity.pdbx_description
1 polymer ?
#
loop_
_entity_poly.entity_id
_entity_poly.type
_entity_poly.pdbx_seq_one_letter_code
_entity_poly.pdbx_strand_id
1 'polypeptide(L)'
;MFSEFAYGCLFFCLLSLGRSGCVCLFSPTTCTPGLSKNPVMSSRENHRAAESRAGLFDLEVLYGLKKGPKKDVIDCCMNMNMIAKEYVCPTCGEKMVLCERNDISDGYHWVCRKFGLNAHHVRRSLRKGSWFDESKLSIPEILMITYLWAKKTSNEWIVDELSVSEPTVVDWKSFCREVCVDMLVNENKKMEMLGGVGVVVEIDESKFGKRKYKGKQVNGKWVFGGVERGSKRSFFCVVEDRTAETLIEITKKFVKPGSTVLTDCWGSYNGLTAEGYVHHTVNHSKNFKDPITGVRTTGIEGTWGAIKADFRTQGTRKVAGQFDTYLAEYMWRRSFRGASMKSILPALIGGITKLYPPHTQDHVPGK
;
A
#
# COMPACT_ATOMS: atom_id res chain seq x y z
N MET A 1 13.77 16.39 11.45
CA MET A 1 13.52 15.88 12.80
C MET A 1 12.02 15.64 12.93
N PHE A 2 11.50 14.60 12.26
CA PHE A 2 10.14 14.06 12.43
C PHE A 2 10.14 12.67 11.80
N SER A 3 10.46 11.63 12.58
CA SER A 3 10.35 10.24 12.12
C SER A 3 10.02 9.25 13.24
N GLU A 4 9.54 9.69 14.40
CA GLU A 4 9.46 8.78 15.57
C GLU A 4 8.08 8.54 16.20
N PHE A 5 6.98 9.17 15.75
CA PHE A 5 5.76 9.12 16.58
C PHE A 5 4.47 8.48 16.03
N ALA A 6 4.43 7.90 14.82
CA ALA A 6 3.15 7.36 14.31
C ALA A 6 3.12 5.87 13.92
N TYR A 7 4.25 5.22 13.64
CA TYR A 7 4.22 3.94 12.91
C TYR A 7 4.45 2.68 13.77
N GLY A 8 4.69 2.83 15.08
CA GLY A 8 4.84 1.70 16.00
C GLY A 8 3.53 1.04 16.44
N CYS A 9 2.39 1.74 16.34
CA CYS A 9 1.12 1.27 16.94
C CYS A 9 0.15 0.58 15.95
N LEU A 10 0.23 0.86 14.64
CA LEU A 10 -0.77 0.33 13.70
C LEU A 10 -0.59 -1.15 13.34
N PHE A 11 0.60 -1.73 13.55
CA PHE A 11 0.80 -3.17 13.34
C PHE A 11 0.47 -4.01 14.60
N PHE A 12 0.56 -3.41 15.79
CA PHE A 12 0.23 -4.09 17.05
C PHE A 12 -1.27 -4.17 17.33
N CYS A 13 -2.08 -3.27 16.76
CA CYS A 13 -3.52 -3.20 17.08
C CYS A 13 -4.37 -4.32 16.46
N LEU A 14 -3.85 -5.07 15.49
CA LEU A 14 -4.56 -6.20 14.86
C LEU A 14 -4.26 -7.58 15.47
N LEU A 15 -3.47 -7.64 16.55
CA LEU A 15 -3.09 -8.89 17.24
C LEU A 15 -3.50 -8.93 18.74
N SER A 16 -4.32 -8.01 19.25
CA SER A 16 -4.66 -7.99 20.69
C SER A 16 -6.13 -7.80 21.07
N LEU A 17 -7.09 -7.98 20.15
CA LEU A 17 -8.51 -8.09 20.54
C LEU A 17 -8.92 -9.57 20.63
N GLY A 18 -8.34 -10.23 21.63
CA GLY A 18 -8.71 -11.57 22.07
C GLY A 18 -8.89 -11.57 23.58
N ARG A 19 -10.01 -11.05 24.08
CA ARG A 19 -10.56 -11.39 25.41
C ARG A 19 -12.06 -11.14 25.44
N SER A 20 -12.77 -12.26 25.42
CA SER A 20 -14.12 -12.59 25.89
C SER A 20 -14.95 -11.47 26.51
N GLY A 21 -16.17 -11.31 25.98
CA GLY A 21 -17.22 -10.48 26.58
C GLY A 21 -18.51 -10.52 25.76
N CYS A 22 -19.21 -11.65 25.76
CA CYS A 22 -20.60 -11.74 25.31
C CYS A 22 -21.48 -10.78 26.11
N VAL A 23 -22.19 -9.87 25.43
CA VAL A 23 -23.49 -9.36 25.89
C VAL A 23 -24.39 -9.21 24.67
N CYS A 24 -25.28 -10.19 24.49
CA CYS A 24 -26.39 -10.12 23.54
C CYS A 24 -27.56 -9.39 24.19
N LEU A 25 -27.97 -8.24 23.65
CA LEU A 25 -29.30 -7.68 23.84
C LEU A 25 -29.70 -6.92 22.56
N PHE A 26 -30.69 -7.43 21.82
CA PHE A 26 -31.97 -6.76 21.55
C PHE A 26 -32.84 -7.59 20.60
N SER A 27 -34.14 -7.60 20.91
CA SER A 27 -35.23 -8.37 20.31
C SER A 27 -35.88 -7.65 19.10
N PRO A 28 -36.88 -8.25 18.42
CA PRO A 28 -37.09 -8.11 16.97
C PRO A 28 -38.08 -7.00 16.59
N THR A 29 -37.89 -6.40 15.41
CA THR A 29 -38.95 -5.67 14.69
C THR A 29 -38.94 -6.00 13.19
N THR A 30 -39.96 -6.77 12.81
CA THR A 30 -40.82 -6.71 11.61
C THR A 30 -40.27 -6.22 10.26
N CYS A 31 -40.42 -7.10 9.26
CA CYS A 31 -40.30 -6.89 7.83
C CYS A 31 -41.24 -5.83 7.24
N THR A 32 -40.75 -5.08 6.24
CA THR A 32 -41.47 -4.78 4.98
C THR A 32 -40.46 -4.51 3.85
N PRO A 33 -40.68 -4.97 2.60
CA PRO A 33 -39.73 -4.80 1.49
C PRO A 33 -40.03 -3.54 0.67
N GLY A 34 -39.08 -2.61 0.62
CA GLY A 34 -39.09 -1.46 -0.29
C GLY A 34 -38.05 -1.63 -1.39
N LEU A 35 -38.49 -1.97 -2.61
CA LEU A 35 -37.69 -1.96 -3.83
C LEU A 35 -37.30 -0.52 -4.17
N SER A 36 -36.04 -0.15 -3.89
CA SER A 36 -35.41 1.06 -4.42
C SER A 36 -34.28 0.64 -5.37
N LYS A 37 -34.45 0.96 -6.65
CA LYS A 37 -33.47 0.74 -7.71
C LYS A 37 -32.29 1.68 -7.49
N ASN A 38 -31.16 1.15 -7.00
CA ASN A 38 -29.88 1.84 -7.10
C ASN A 38 -29.42 1.82 -8.58
N PRO A 39 -29.04 2.96 -9.18
CA PRO A 39 -28.51 2.95 -10.53
C PRO A 39 -27.12 2.28 -10.51
N VAL A 40 -27.03 1.14 -11.18
CA VAL A 40 -25.76 0.49 -11.49
C VAL A 40 -25.02 1.39 -12.49
N MET A 41 -24.06 2.18 -12.00
CA MET A 41 -23.13 2.91 -12.88
C MET A 41 -22.38 1.89 -13.76
N SER A 42 -22.38 2.13 -15.07
CA SER A 42 -21.88 1.15 -16.04
C SER A 42 -20.35 1.06 -15.99
N SER A 43 -19.83 -0.17 -16.17
CA SER A 43 -18.39 -0.46 -16.25
C SER A 43 -17.64 0.40 -17.27
N ARG A 44 -18.36 0.95 -18.27
CA ARG A 44 -17.83 1.75 -19.37
C ARG A 44 -17.39 3.16 -18.95
N GLU A 45 -18.04 3.76 -17.95
CA GLU A 45 -17.66 5.08 -17.41
C GLU A 45 -16.42 4.99 -16.52
N ASN A 46 -16.31 3.91 -15.72
CA ASN A 46 -15.10 3.60 -14.96
C ASN A 46 -13.90 3.32 -15.89
N HIS A 47 -14.13 2.64 -17.01
CA HIS A 47 -13.10 2.42 -18.04
C HIS A 47 -12.66 3.73 -18.71
N ARG A 48 -13.59 4.62 -19.11
CA ARG A 48 -13.22 5.93 -19.70
C ARG A 48 -12.52 6.87 -18.72
N ALA A 49 -12.92 6.87 -17.45
CA ALA A 49 -12.24 7.63 -16.40
C ALA A 49 -10.86 7.05 -16.05
N ALA A 50 -10.67 5.73 -16.20
CA ALA A 50 -9.36 5.10 -16.06
C ALA A 50 -8.47 5.35 -17.30
N GLU A 51 -9.04 5.35 -18.50
CA GLU A 51 -8.34 5.63 -19.77
C GLU A 51 -7.89 7.09 -19.87
N SER A 52 -8.72 8.06 -19.42
CA SER A 52 -8.32 9.47 -19.34
C SER A 52 -7.22 9.73 -18.29
N ARG A 53 -7.13 8.90 -17.24
CA ARG A 53 -6.05 8.93 -16.23
C ARG A 53 -4.78 8.21 -16.70
N ALA A 54 -4.90 7.24 -17.60
CA ALA A 54 -3.79 6.36 -18.01
C ALA A 54 -2.83 6.98 -19.04
N GLY A 55 -3.29 7.99 -19.80
CA GLY A 55 -2.44 8.77 -20.72
C GLY A 55 -1.78 10.00 -20.08
N LEU A 56 -2.13 10.33 -18.83
CA LEU A 56 -1.79 11.61 -18.19
C LEU A 56 -0.37 11.67 -17.59
N PHE A 57 0.41 10.60 -17.71
CA PHE A 57 1.70 10.45 -17.03
C PHE A 57 2.64 9.50 -17.77
N ASP A 58 2.95 9.82 -19.02
CA ASP A 58 4.30 9.55 -19.45
C ASP A 58 5.24 10.64 -18.90
N LEU A 59 6.54 10.38 -18.99
CA LEU A 59 7.53 11.30 -18.47
C LEU A 59 7.56 12.63 -19.27
N GLU A 60 7.18 12.59 -20.55
CA GLU A 60 7.14 13.75 -21.45
C GLU A 60 6.08 14.76 -21.00
N VAL A 61 4.87 14.29 -20.67
CA VAL A 61 3.79 15.11 -20.09
C VAL A 61 4.25 15.74 -18.78
N LEU A 62 4.96 15.00 -17.92
CA LEU A 62 5.46 15.53 -16.66
C LEU A 62 6.52 16.63 -16.84
N TYR A 63 7.43 16.49 -17.82
CA TYR A 63 8.34 17.58 -18.17
C TYR A 63 7.60 18.76 -18.78
N GLY A 64 6.57 18.51 -19.59
CA GLY A 64 5.68 19.54 -20.13
C GLY A 64 5.04 20.37 -19.02
N LEU A 65 4.45 19.70 -18.02
CA LEU A 65 3.89 20.34 -16.82
C LEU A 65 4.95 21.10 -16.01
N LYS A 66 6.18 20.58 -15.91
CA LYS A 66 7.28 21.27 -15.20
C LYS A 66 7.69 22.57 -15.88
N LYS A 67 7.70 22.60 -17.22
CA LYS A 67 8.12 23.76 -18.03
C LYS A 67 6.97 24.72 -18.38
N GLY A 68 5.73 24.25 -18.31
CA GLY A 68 4.53 24.97 -18.71
C GLY A 68 3.94 25.89 -17.64
N PRO A 69 2.75 26.44 -17.92
CA PRO A 69 1.99 27.27 -16.99
C PRO A 69 1.69 26.56 -15.66
N LYS A 70 1.78 27.30 -14.54
CA LYS A 70 1.42 26.77 -13.20
C LYS A 70 -0.05 26.33 -13.13
N LYS A 71 -0.92 27.00 -13.89
CA LYS A 71 -2.34 26.68 -13.95
C LYS A 71 -2.60 25.25 -14.46
N ASP A 72 -1.84 24.80 -15.46
CA ASP A 72 -1.99 23.46 -16.04
C ASP A 72 -1.64 22.37 -15.03
N VAL A 73 -0.61 22.61 -14.21
CA VAL A 73 -0.23 21.73 -13.10
C VAL A 73 -1.38 21.60 -12.11
N ILE A 74 -1.99 22.72 -11.73
CA ILE A 74 -3.09 22.77 -10.77
C ILE A 74 -4.31 22.04 -11.33
N ASP A 75 -4.69 22.31 -12.58
CA ASP A 75 -5.85 21.70 -13.22
C ASP A 75 -5.67 20.18 -13.38
N CYS A 76 -4.47 19.76 -13.76
CA CYS A 76 -4.08 18.35 -13.78
C CYS A 76 -4.29 17.72 -12.39
N CYS A 77 -3.68 18.28 -11.34
CA CYS A 77 -3.77 17.75 -9.98
C CYS A 77 -5.20 17.75 -9.42
N MET A 78 -6.00 18.78 -9.71
CA MET A 78 -7.42 18.85 -9.36
C MET A 78 -8.21 17.74 -10.05
N ASN A 79 -8.00 17.51 -11.35
CA ASN A 79 -8.69 16.46 -12.11
C ASN A 79 -8.41 15.05 -11.56
N MET A 80 -7.24 14.86 -10.96
CA MET A 80 -6.82 13.61 -10.34
C MET A 80 -7.22 13.50 -8.87
N ASN A 81 -7.86 14.53 -8.31
CA ASN A 81 -8.17 14.67 -6.88
C ASN A 81 -6.93 14.61 -5.98
N MET A 82 -5.75 14.97 -6.50
CA MET A 82 -4.52 15.09 -5.71
C MET A 82 -4.41 16.45 -5.03
N ILE A 83 -5.20 17.43 -5.44
CA ILE A 83 -5.40 18.74 -4.78
C ILE A 83 -6.90 19.02 -4.75
N ALA A 84 -7.37 19.78 -3.76
CA ALA A 84 -8.77 20.15 -3.62
C ALA A 84 -9.25 21.03 -4.79
N LYS A 85 -10.46 20.77 -5.28
CA LYS A 85 -11.11 21.58 -6.35
C LYS A 85 -11.79 22.83 -5.81
N GLU A 86 -12.07 22.83 -4.53
CA GLU A 86 -12.73 23.90 -3.81
C GLU A 86 -12.22 23.91 -2.37
N TYR A 87 -12.29 25.08 -1.74
CA TYR A 87 -11.94 25.24 -0.33
C TYR A 87 -12.95 26.16 0.33
N VAL A 88 -13.39 25.81 1.54
CA VAL A 88 -14.38 26.57 2.30
C VAL A 88 -13.68 27.46 3.32
N CYS A 89 -14.10 28.73 3.38
CA CYS A 89 -13.57 29.68 4.35
C CYS A 89 -14.01 29.29 5.77
N PRO A 90 -13.07 29.15 6.72
CA PRO A 90 -13.41 28.82 8.12
C PRO A 90 -14.23 29.92 8.82
N THR A 91 -14.17 31.17 8.32
CA THR A 91 -14.86 32.32 8.93
C THR A 91 -16.31 32.46 8.48
N CYS A 92 -16.61 32.29 7.17
CA CYS A 92 -17.99 32.45 6.65
C CYS A 92 -18.66 31.17 6.16
N GLY A 93 -17.94 30.05 6.02
CA GLY A 93 -18.51 28.84 5.40
C GLY A 93 -18.73 28.93 3.89
N GLU A 94 -18.37 30.04 3.26
CA GLU A 94 -18.45 30.25 1.80
C GLU A 94 -17.23 29.69 1.08
N LYS A 95 -17.42 29.30 -0.19
CA LYS A 95 -16.32 28.87 -1.06
C LYS A 95 -15.31 30.00 -1.28
N MET A 96 -14.03 29.68 -1.13
CA MET A 96 -12.91 30.56 -1.41
C MET A 96 -12.64 30.64 -2.91
N VAL A 97 -12.05 31.75 -3.34
CA VAL A 97 -11.65 31.97 -4.72
C VAL A 97 -10.19 31.55 -4.90
N LEU A 98 -9.89 30.89 -6.01
CA LEU A 98 -8.51 30.61 -6.40
C LEU A 98 -7.89 31.86 -7.03
N CYS A 99 -6.84 32.40 -6.44
CA CYS A 99 -6.20 33.63 -6.91
C CYS A 99 -4.71 33.44 -7.21
N GLU A 100 -4.26 34.10 -8.27
CA GLU A 100 -2.85 34.18 -8.66
C GLU A 100 -2.03 34.92 -7.62
N ARG A 101 -0.78 34.48 -7.45
CA ARG A 101 0.17 35.02 -6.51
C ARG A 101 1.60 34.68 -6.96
N ASN A 102 2.38 35.71 -7.28
CA ASN A 102 3.70 35.55 -7.90
C ASN A 102 4.84 35.30 -6.90
N ASP A 103 4.63 35.57 -5.61
CA ASP A 103 5.64 35.40 -4.55
C ASP A 103 5.62 34.00 -3.90
N ILE A 104 4.89 33.04 -4.47
CA ILE A 104 4.84 31.65 -4.01
C ILE A 104 5.18 30.68 -5.14
N SER A 105 5.73 29.52 -4.79
CA SER A 105 6.22 28.51 -5.75
C SER A 105 5.13 27.95 -6.68
N ASP A 106 3.91 27.80 -6.16
CA ASP A 106 2.77 27.23 -6.90
C ASP A 106 2.03 28.25 -7.78
N GLY A 107 2.29 29.55 -7.60
CA GLY A 107 1.63 30.62 -8.35
C GLY A 107 0.18 30.91 -7.97
N TYR A 108 -0.46 30.08 -7.13
CA TYR A 108 -1.89 30.19 -6.79
C TYR A 108 -2.18 29.80 -5.34
N HIS A 109 -3.25 30.37 -4.77
CA HIS A 109 -3.71 30.07 -3.42
C HIS A 109 -5.21 30.33 -3.26
N TRP A 110 -5.82 29.72 -2.25
CA TRP A 110 -7.22 29.97 -1.89
C TRP A 110 -7.33 31.27 -1.09
N VAL A 111 -8.27 32.14 -1.47
CA VAL A 111 -8.51 33.44 -0.85
C VAL A 111 -9.99 33.60 -0.50
N CYS A 112 -10.25 33.99 0.74
CA CYS A 112 -11.47 34.69 1.09
C CYS A 112 -11.11 36.17 1.24
N ARG A 113 -11.99 37.05 0.77
CA ARG A 113 -11.89 38.49 1.04
C ARG A 113 -13.28 39.10 0.98
N LYS A 114 -13.75 39.67 2.08
CA LYS A 114 -14.97 40.47 2.13
C LYS A 114 -14.58 41.92 2.45
N PHE A 115 -15.10 42.86 1.66
CA PHE A 115 -14.80 44.28 1.82
C PHE A 115 -15.20 44.75 3.23
N GLY A 116 -14.30 45.50 3.89
CA GLY A 116 -14.54 46.04 5.24
C GLY A 116 -14.46 45.04 6.40
N LEU A 117 -14.19 43.75 6.14
CA LEU A 117 -14.18 42.71 7.19
C LEU A 117 -12.82 41.99 7.27
N ASN A 118 -11.94 42.46 8.16
CA ASN A 118 -10.60 41.89 8.35
C ASN A 118 -10.60 40.40 8.71
N ALA A 119 -11.64 39.93 9.42
CA ALA A 119 -11.81 38.50 9.75
C ALA A 119 -11.91 37.58 8.51
N HIS A 120 -12.23 38.16 7.33
CA HIS A 120 -12.28 37.44 6.07
C HIS A 120 -10.99 37.52 5.26
N HIS A 121 -9.89 38.11 5.75
CA HIS A 121 -8.59 38.11 5.05
C HIS A 121 -7.86 36.77 5.20
N VAL A 122 -8.51 35.68 4.79
CA VAL A 122 -8.04 34.30 4.97
C VAL A 122 -7.38 33.81 3.68
N ARG A 123 -6.20 33.21 3.82
CA ARG A 123 -5.45 32.56 2.73
C ARG A 123 -5.12 31.12 3.09
N ARG A 124 -5.24 30.19 2.12
CA ARG A 124 -4.85 28.78 2.32
C ARG A 124 -4.03 28.27 1.13
N SER A 125 -3.06 27.41 1.44
CA SER A 125 -2.26 26.73 0.44
C SER A 125 -3.13 25.76 -0.37
N LEU A 126 -2.83 25.63 -1.66
CA LEU A 126 -3.41 24.58 -2.51
C LEU A 126 -3.08 23.18 -2.01
N ARG A 127 -1.91 23.02 -1.37
CA ARG A 127 -1.37 21.71 -1.00
C ARG A 127 -1.96 21.14 0.28
N LYS A 128 -2.81 21.89 0.99
CA LYS A 128 -3.20 21.56 2.37
C LYS A 128 -3.87 20.19 2.47
N GLY A 129 -3.34 19.33 3.33
CA GLY A 129 -3.82 17.96 3.56
C GLY A 129 -3.61 16.99 2.39
N SER A 130 -2.99 17.44 1.30
CA SER A 130 -2.75 16.62 0.12
C SER A 130 -1.41 15.90 0.15
N TRP A 131 -1.17 15.05 -0.84
CA TRP A 131 0.13 14.43 -1.14
C TRP A 131 1.30 15.42 -1.22
N PHE A 132 1.02 16.71 -1.50
CA PHE A 132 2.03 17.74 -1.67
C PHE A 132 2.24 18.61 -0.44
N ASP A 133 1.47 18.42 0.65
CA ASP A 133 1.48 19.30 1.82
C ASP A 133 2.89 19.40 2.43
N GLU A 134 3.23 20.58 2.93
CA GLU A 134 4.49 20.91 3.61
C GLU A 134 5.80 20.70 2.80
N SER A 135 5.72 20.16 1.57
CA SER A 135 6.90 19.96 0.74
C SER A 135 7.41 21.25 0.11
N LYS A 136 8.74 21.39 0.10
CA LYS A 136 9.44 22.48 -0.60
C LYS A 136 9.67 22.21 -2.09
N LEU A 137 9.50 20.97 -2.54
CA LEU A 137 9.60 20.64 -3.96
C LEU A 137 8.39 21.19 -4.72
N SER A 138 8.58 21.50 -6.00
CA SER A 138 7.46 21.83 -6.86
C SER A 138 6.54 20.62 -7.05
N ILE A 139 5.24 20.86 -7.27
CA ILE A 139 4.28 19.78 -7.55
C ILE A 139 4.76 18.86 -8.69
N PRO A 140 5.28 19.37 -9.83
CA PRO A 140 5.79 18.51 -10.90
C PRO A 140 6.96 17.62 -10.48
N GLU A 141 7.90 18.12 -9.66
CA GLU A 141 9.02 17.29 -9.16
C GLU A 141 8.53 16.13 -8.30
N ILE A 142 7.53 16.38 -7.45
CA ILE A 142 6.92 15.33 -6.62
C ILE A 142 6.23 14.28 -7.50
N LEU A 143 5.48 14.71 -8.52
CA LEU A 143 4.85 13.81 -9.48
C LEU A 143 5.89 12.97 -10.25
N MET A 144 7.00 13.58 -10.66
CA MET A 144 8.11 12.89 -11.33
C MET A 144 8.78 11.85 -10.42
N ILE A 145 9.08 12.18 -9.16
CA ILE A 145 9.63 11.21 -8.20
C ILE A 145 8.66 10.05 -8.01
N THR A 146 7.36 10.34 -7.88
CA THR A 146 6.31 9.32 -7.72
C THR A 146 6.26 8.38 -8.94
N TYR A 147 6.30 8.93 -10.15
CA TYR A 147 6.35 8.16 -11.40
C TYR A 147 7.62 7.29 -11.51
N LEU A 148 8.80 7.87 -11.21
CA LEU A 148 10.08 7.18 -11.28
C LEU A 148 10.19 6.08 -10.23
N TRP A 149 9.62 6.29 -9.03
CA TRP A 149 9.50 5.23 -8.03
C TRP A 149 8.59 4.10 -8.54
N ALA A 150 7.44 4.42 -9.14
CA ALA A 150 6.54 3.41 -9.70
C ALA A 150 7.27 2.58 -10.78
N LYS A 151 8.13 3.21 -11.59
CA LYS A 151 9.02 2.60 -12.59
C LYS A 151 10.20 1.78 -12.03
N LYS A 152 10.41 1.72 -10.71
CA LYS A 152 11.58 1.09 -10.06
C LYS A 152 12.92 1.74 -10.42
N THR A 153 12.94 3.04 -10.73
CA THR A 153 14.17 3.77 -11.03
C THR A 153 15.08 3.89 -9.80
N SER A 154 16.40 3.81 -9.99
CA SER A 154 17.38 3.89 -8.89
C SER A 154 17.42 5.29 -8.25
N ASN A 155 17.96 5.40 -7.04
CA ASN A 155 18.06 6.69 -6.36
C ASN A 155 19.03 7.62 -7.08
N GLU A 156 20.17 7.08 -7.51
CA GLU A 156 21.25 7.79 -8.17
C GLU A 156 20.74 8.49 -9.43
N TRP A 157 19.94 7.77 -10.23
CA TRP A 157 19.36 8.33 -11.46
C TRP A 157 18.34 9.43 -11.14
N ILE A 158 17.47 9.24 -10.14
CA ILE A 158 16.47 10.26 -9.76
C ILE A 158 17.13 11.54 -9.24
N VAL A 159 18.19 11.38 -8.44
CA VAL A 159 19.00 12.49 -7.90
C VAL A 159 19.62 13.31 -9.02
N ASP A 160 20.26 12.63 -9.98
CA ASP A 160 20.90 13.27 -11.13
C ASP A 160 19.88 13.99 -12.03
N GLU A 161 18.84 13.27 -12.45
CA GLU A 161 17.84 13.78 -13.39
C GLU A 161 17.05 14.97 -12.84
N LEU A 162 16.65 14.92 -11.56
CA LEU A 162 15.81 15.96 -10.97
C LEU A 162 16.62 17.00 -10.20
N SER A 163 17.94 16.81 -10.06
CA SER A 163 18.82 17.67 -9.27
C SER A 163 18.33 17.88 -7.82
N VAL A 164 17.82 16.82 -7.21
CA VAL A 164 17.32 16.80 -5.82
C VAL A 164 18.27 16.01 -4.91
N SER A 165 18.26 16.28 -3.61
CA SER A 165 19.13 15.56 -2.68
C SER A 165 18.70 14.10 -2.48
N GLU A 166 19.66 13.19 -2.31
CA GLU A 166 19.36 11.77 -2.04
C GLU A 166 18.43 11.56 -0.82
N PRO A 167 18.60 12.27 0.32
CA PRO A 167 17.66 12.17 1.43
C PRO A 167 16.22 12.50 1.05
N THR A 168 16.02 13.49 0.17
CA THR A 168 14.69 13.86 -0.34
C THR A 168 14.07 12.71 -1.16
N VAL A 169 14.85 12.08 -2.04
CA VAL A 169 14.37 10.91 -2.81
C VAL A 169 14.02 9.76 -1.89
N VAL A 170 14.87 9.46 -0.90
CA VAL A 170 14.61 8.39 0.08
C VAL A 170 13.31 8.63 0.85
N ASP A 171 13.07 9.88 1.28
CA ASP A 171 11.88 10.29 2.00
C ASP A 171 10.61 10.12 1.15
N TRP A 172 10.60 10.62 -0.09
CA TRP A 172 9.48 10.44 -1.01
C TRP A 172 9.20 8.99 -1.38
N LYS A 173 10.25 8.18 -1.54
CA LYS A 173 10.09 6.73 -1.72
C LYS A 173 9.47 6.09 -0.48
N SER A 174 9.69 6.63 0.72
CA SER A 174 9.06 6.13 1.94
C SER A 174 7.57 6.42 1.98
N PHE A 175 7.13 7.62 1.60
CA PHE A 175 5.69 7.93 1.45
C PHE A 175 5.02 7.01 0.43
N CYS A 176 5.69 6.70 -0.69
CA CYS A 176 5.15 5.75 -1.67
C CYS A 176 4.94 4.34 -1.08
N ARG A 177 5.86 3.89 -0.20
CA ARG A 177 5.70 2.60 0.51
C ARG A 177 4.58 2.65 1.54
N GLU A 178 4.38 3.78 2.21
CA GLU A 178 3.26 3.99 3.12
C GLU A 178 1.91 3.81 2.40
N VAL A 179 1.79 4.36 1.18
CA VAL A 179 0.62 4.12 0.32
C VAL A 179 0.42 2.64 0.05
N CYS A 180 1.49 1.88 -0.24
CA CYS A 180 1.37 0.41 -0.40
C CYS A 180 0.88 -0.28 0.85
N VAL A 181 1.34 0.15 2.04
CA VAL A 181 0.88 -0.41 3.32
C VAL A 181 -0.61 -0.16 3.49
N ASP A 182 -1.07 1.08 3.34
CA ASP A 182 -2.49 1.43 3.47
C ASP A 182 -3.35 0.65 2.47
N MET A 183 -2.93 0.60 1.20
CA MET A 183 -3.64 -0.16 0.16
C MET A 183 -3.76 -1.63 0.54
N LEU A 184 -2.70 -2.28 1.00
CA LEU A 184 -2.74 -3.70 1.38
C LEU A 184 -3.56 -3.94 2.64
N VAL A 185 -3.52 -3.04 3.63
CA VAL A 185 -4.35 -3.17 4.85
C VAL A 185 -5.84 -3.03 4.51
N ASN A 186 -6.18 -2.08 3.64
CA ASN A 186 -7.55 -1.85 3.21
C ASN A 186 -8.05 -2.93 2.22
N GLU A 187 -7.17 -3.46 1.37
CA GLU A 187 -7.45 -4.58 0.46
C GLU A 187 -7.53 -5.92 1.20
N ASN A 188 -6.76 -6.13 2.27
CA ASN A 188 -6.84 -7.33 3.12
C ASN A 188 -8.24 -7.52 3.70
N LYS A 189 -9.01 -6.44 3.96
CA LYS A 189 -10.43 -6.55 4.34
C LYS A 189 -11.30 -7.20 3.25
N LYS A 190 -10.80 -7.30 2.02
CA LYS A 190 -11.47 -7.84 0.84
C LYS A 190 -10.69 -8.97 0.16
N MET A 191 -9.51 -9.37 0.67
CA MET A 191 -8.65 -10.35 0.01
C MET A 191 -9.33 -11.72 0.08
N GLU A 192 -9.58 -12.30 -1.08
CA GLU A 192 -10.06 -13.67 -1.17
C GLU A 192 -8.97 -14.62 -0.67
N MET A 193 -9.33 -15.50 0.27
CA MET A 193 -8.47 -16.56 0.78
C MET A 193 -7.89 -17.40 -0.36
N LEU A 194 -6.62 -17.76 -0.28
CA LEU A 194 -5.94 -18.65 -1.22
C LEU A 194 -6.55 -20.05 -1.18
N GLY A 195 -6.34 -20.82 -2.24
CA GLY A 195 -6.72 -22.21 -2.28
C GLY A 195 -8.21 -22.44 -2.52
N GLY A 196 -8.67 -23.60 -2.07
CA GLY A 196 -9.96 -24.21 -2.35
C GLY A 196 -9.79 -25.69 -2.69
N VAL A 197 -10.91 -26.41 -2.79
CA VAL A 197 -10.90 -27.82 -3.15
C VAL A 197 -10.19 -28.02 -4.49
N GLY A 198 -9.19 -28.91 -4.51
CA GLY A 198 -8.37 -29.19 -5.70
C GLY A 198 -7.26 -28.16 -5.98
N VAL A 199 -7.11 -27.14 -5.14
CA VAL A 199 -6.04 -26.12 -5.26
C VAL A 199 -4.93 -26.40 -4.27
N VAL A 200 -3.69 -26.30 -4.75
CA VAL A 200 -2.48 -26.55 -3.97
C VAL A 200 -1.87 -25.22 -3.50
N VAL A 201 -1.59 -25.10 -2.20
CA VAL A 201 -0.91 -23.95 -1.60
C VAL A 201 0.38 -24.42 -0.91
N GLU A 202 1.51 -23.85 -1.29
CA GLU A 202 2.80 -24.04 -0.61
C GLU A 202 2.93 -23.02 0.51
N ILE A 203 3.16 -23.45 1.75
CA ILE A 203 3.42 -22.56 2.90
C ILE A 203 4.78 -22.88 3.51
N ASP A 204 5.47 -21.85 4.01
CA ASP A 204 6.83 -21.94 4.54
C ASP A 204 7.19 -20.68 5.33
N GLU A 205 8.20 -20.76 6.19
CA GLU A 205 8.79 -19.63 6.89
C GLU A 205 10.18 -19.30 6.37
N SER A 206 10.47 -18.00 6.27
CA SER A 206 11.81 -17.53 5.98
C SER A 206 12.27 -16.47 6.97
N LYS A 207 13.49 -16.65 7.50
CA LYS A 207 14.14 -15.61 8.30
C LYS A 207 14.79 -14.56 7.40
N PHE A 208 14.49 -13.30 7.67
CA PHE A 208 15.11 -12.15 7.03
C PHE A 208 16.04 -11.44 8.03
N GLY A 209 17.35 -11.49 7.78
CA GLY A 209 18.35 -10.86 8.65
C GLY A 209 19.78 -10.99 8.10
N LYS A 210 20.75 -10.29 8.71
CA LYS A 210 22.17 -10.41 8.34
C LYS A 210 22.70 -11.75 8.82
N ARG A 211 23.56 -12.41 8.05
CA ARG A 211 24.50 -13.42 8.58
C ARG A 211 25.82 -12.69 8.84
N LYS A 212 26.34 -12.69 10.07
CA LYS A 212 27.76 -12.37 10.26
C LYS A 212 28.56 -13.62 9.88
N TYR A 213 29.73 -13.42 9.25
CA TYR A 213 30.68 -14.51 9.03
C TYR A 213 30.99 -15.19 10.38
N LYS A 214 31.07 -16.53 10.38
CA LYS A 214 31.33 -17.38 11.56
C LYS A 214 30.22 -17.40 12.64
N GLY A 215 29.05 -17.92 12.28
CA GLY A 215 28.21 -18.71 13.20
C GLY A 215 27.32 -18.01 14.24
N LYS A 216 27.46 -16.71 14.52
CA LYS A 216 26.55 -16.03 15.47
C LYS A 216 25.23 -15.61 14.81
N GLN A 217 24.11 -16.04 15.40
CA GLN A 217 22.75 -15.63 15.01
C GLN A 217 22.56 -14.12 15.18
N VAL A 218 21.82 -13.51 14.25
CA VAL A 218 21.52 -12.08 14.25
C VAL A 218 20.01 -11.86 14.44
N ASN A 219 19.66 -10.72 15.05
CA ASN A 219 18.33 -10.11 14.99
C ASN A 219 17.81 -10.11 13.55
N GLY A 220 16.67 -10.76 13.33
CA GLY A 220 16.02 -10.86 12.03
C GLY A 220 14.55 -11.16 12.23
N LYS A 221 13.72 -10.67 11.31
CA LYS A 221 12.29 -10.91 11.35
C LYS A 221 11.97 -12.23 10.67
N TRP A 222 11.08 -13.01 11.27
CA TRP A 222 10.49 -14.16 10.61
C TRP A 222 9.32 -13.70 9.76
N VAL A 223 9.22 -14.28 8.56
CA VAL A 223 8.08 -14.07 7.68
C VAL A 223 7.53 -15.45 7.35
N PHE A 224 6.25 -15.64 7.64
CA PHE A 224 5.48 -16.79 7.21
C PHE A 224 4.71 -16.41 5.94
N GLY A 225 4.68 -17.30 4.95
CA GLY A 225 4.02 -17.00 3.69
C GLY A 225 3.40 -18.21 3.06
N GLY A 226 2.53 -17.95 2.09
CA GLY A 226 1.90 -18.96 1.26
C GLY A 226 1.82 -18.54 -0.19
N VAL A 227 2.03 -19.48 -1.10
CA VAL A 227 1.94 -19.27 -2.55
C VAL A 227 1.01 -20.32 -3.14
N GLU A 228 -0.04 -19.87 -3.83
CA GLU A 228 -0.94 -20.75 -4.57
C GLU A 228 -0.29 -21.22 -5.87
N ARG A 229 -0.25 -22.53 -6.10
CA ARG A 229 0.32 -23.09 -7.33
C ARG A 229 -0.55 -22.78 -8.53
N GLY A 230 0.10 -22.55 -9.68
CA GLY A 230 -0.58 -22.24 -10.94
C GLY A 230 -1.16 -20.83 -11.00
N SER A 231 -1.12 -20.08 -9.91
CA SER A 231 -1.50 -18.66 -9.87
C SER A 231 -0.35 -17.79 -9.38
N LYS A 232 -0.58 -16.47 -9.35
CA LYS A 232 0.36 -15.49 -8.78
C LYS A 232 0.01 -15.10 -7.34
N ARG A 233 -1.08 -15.64 -6.79
CA ARG A 233 -1.64 -15.24 -5.50
C ARG A 233 -0.77 -15.75 -4.36
N SER A 234 -0.53 -14.89 -3.38
CA SER A 234 0.35 -15.19 -2.26
C SER A 234 0.05 -14.29 -1.07
N PHE A 235 0.29 -14.77 0.14
CA PHE A 235 0.32 -13.94 1.35
C PHE A 235 1.72 -13.99 1.99
N PHE A 236 2.09 -12.91 2.68
CA PHE A 236 3.30 -12.85 3.48
C PHE A 236 2.99 -12.07 4.75
N CYS A 237 3.33 -12.65 5.91
CA CYS A 237 3.05 -12.09 7.21
C CYS A 237 4.31 -12.13 8.06
N VAL A 238 4.65 -11.00 8.68
CA VAL A 238 5.71 -10.95 9.68
C VAL A 238 5.20 -11.61 10.96
N VAL A 239 5.98 -12.55 11.50
CA VAL A 239 5.61 -13.30 12.70
C VAL A 239 6.69 -13.15 13.77
N GLU A 240 6.26 -13.05 15.03
CA GLU A 240 7.16 -12.93 16.19
C GLU A 240 7.66 -14.30 16.64
N ASP A 241 6.75 -15.28 16.71
CA ASP A 241 7.04 -16.68 16.95
C ASP A 241 6.64 -17.58 15.77
N ARG A 242 7.05 -18.84 15.82
CA ARG A 242 6.75 -19.88 14.82
C ARG A 242 6.18 -21.11 15.50
N THR A 243 5.34 -20.89 16.51
CA THR A 243 4.63 -21.97 17.17
C THR A 243 3.63 -22.61 16.20
N ALA A 244 3.28 -23.87 16.43
CA ALA A 244 2.31 -24.57 15.59
C ALA A 244 0.98 -23.79 15.55
N GLU A 245 0.56 -23.31 16.71
CA GLU A 245 -0.66 -22.54 16.93
C GLU A 245 -0.67 -21.26 16.08
N THR A 246 0.39 -20.45 16.16
CA THR A 246 0.49 -19.20 15.38
C THR A 246 0.41 -19.46 13.87
N LEU A 247 1.14 -20.46 13.37
CA LEU A 247 1.22 -20.75 11.93
C LEU A 247 -0.09 -21.34 11.39
N ILE A 248 -0.73 -22.21 12.17
CA ILE A 248 -2.04 -22.79 11.85
C ILE A 248 -3.11 -21.70 11.81
N GLU A 249 -3.16 -20.80 12.80
CA GLU A 249 -4.13 -19.70 12.84
C GLU A 249 -3.94 -18.72 11.67
N ILE A 250 -2.68 -18.41 11.31
CA ILE A 250 -2.41 -17.61 10.11
C ILE A 250 -2.86 -18.36 8.84
N THR A 251 -2.63 -19.66 8.76
CA THR A 251 -3.07 -20.47 7.61
C THR A 251 -4.60 -20.47 7.47
N LYS A 252 -5.34 -20.63 8.59
CA LYS A 252 -6.80 -20.53 8.63
C LYS A 252 -7.34 -19.18 8.18
N LYS A 253 -6.59 -18.10 8.45
CA LYS A 253 -6.93 -16.75 8.00
C LYS A 253 -6.76 -16.56 6.49
N PHE A 254 -5.78 -17.20 5.88
CA PHE A 254 -5.37 -16.91 4.49
C PHE A 254 -5.63 -18.04 3.48
N VAL A 255 -5.90 -19.27 3.92
CA VAL A 255 -6.06 -20.45 3.06
C VAL A 255 -7.39 -21.13 3.33
N LYS A 256 -8.21 -21.30 2.28
CA LYS A 256 -9.54 -21.91 2.38
C LYS A 256 -9.43 -23.37 2.88
N PRO A 257 -10.33 -23.82 3.77
CA PRO A 257 -10.39 -25.23 4.14
C PRO A 257 -10.65 -26.12 2.91
N GLY A 258 -10.21 -27.37 2.96
CA GLY A 258 -10.25 -28.31 1.83
C GLY A 258 -9.14 -28.12 0.78
N SER A 259 -8.25 -27.14 0.97
CA SER A 259 -7.06 -26.97 0.13
C SER A 259 -6.03 -28.08 0.38
N THR A 260 -5.24 -28.38 -0.65
CA THR A 260 -4.02 -29.19 -0.47
C THR A 260 -2.88 -28.28 -0.03
N VAL A 261 -2.39 -28.47 1.19
CA VAL A 261 -1.31 -27.66 1.75
C VAL A 261 0.00 -28.44 1.73
N LEU A 262 1.04 -27.79 1.20
CA LEU A 262 2.39 -28.35 1.12
C LEU A 262 3.32 -27.60 2.05
N THR A 263 4.00 -28.33 2.94
CA THR A 263 4.96 -27.78 3.90
C THR A 263 6.27 -28.56 3.86
N ASP A 264 7.31 -28.06 4.53
CA ASP A 264 8.45 -28.89 4.90
C ASP A 264 8.05 -29.94 5.98
N CYS A 265 8.93 -30.88 6.28
CA CYS A 265 8.69 -31.91 7.30
C CYS A 265 8.76 -31.39 8.75
N TRP A 266 8.45 -30.12 9.02
CA TRP A 266 8.48 -29.58 10.37
C TRP A 266 7.23 -29.93 11.17
N GLY A 267 7.40 -30.41 12.41
CA GLY A 267 6.31 -30.93 13.24
C GLY A 267 5.23 -29.91 13.61
N SER A 268 5.53 -28.61 13.50
CA SER A 268 4.55 -27.53 13.71
C SER A 268 3.33 -27.62 12.78
N TYR A 269 3.45 -28.32 11.65
CA TYR A 269 2.41 -28.44 10.65
C TYR A 269 1.48 -29.67 10.83
N ASN A 270 1.76 -30.54 11.80
CA ASN A 270 1.01 -31.79 12.00
C ASN A 270 -0.49 -31.57 12.29
N GLY A 271 -0.86 -30.39 12.81
CA GLY A 271 -2.25 -30.04 13.11
C GLY A 271 -3.10 -29.68 11.89
N LEU A 272 -2.51 -29.44 10.71
CA LEU A 272 -3.25 -28.97 9.54
C LEU A 272 -4.34 -29.93 9.06
N THR A 273 -4.11 -31.24 9.16
CA THR A 273 -5.12 -32.25 8.78
C THR A 273 -6.37 -32.14 9.65
N ALA A 274 -6.22 -31.86 10.94
CA ALA A 274 -7.35 -31.70 11.87
C ALA A 274 -8.17 -30.42 11.58
N GLU A 275 -7.54 -29.39 11.00
CA GLU A 275 -8.17 -28.13 10.61
C GLU A 275 -8.82 -28.19 9.21
N GLY A 276 -8.89 -29.38 8.60
CA GLY A 276 -9.60 -29.60 7.33
C GLY A 276 -8.76 -29.37 6.07
N TYR A 277 -7.44 -29.43 6.17
CA TYR A 277 -6.53 -29.36 5.01
C TYR A 277 -6.06 -30.75 4.58
N VAL A 278 -5.86 -30.95 3.27
CA VAL A 278 -5.14 -32.13 2.77
C VAL A 278 -3.65 -31.81 2.85
N HIS A 279 -2.99 -32.27 3.92
CA HIS A 279 -1.60 -31.93 4.19
C HIS A 279 -0.63 -32.94 3.58
N HIS A 280 0.35 -32.44 2.83
CA HIS A 280 1.50 -33.23 2.41
C HIS A 280 2.79 -32.52 2.84
N THR A 281 3.79 -33.32 3.21
CA THR A 281 5.10 -32.82 3.60
C THR A 281 6.14 -33.15 2.52
N VAL A 282 7.08 -32.25 2.31
CA VAL A 282 8.23 -32.47 1.42
C VAL A 282 9.50 -32.54 2.25
N ASN A 283 10.23 -33.65 2.12
CA ASN A 283 11.47 -33.85 2.87
C ASN A 283 12.67 -33.23 2.14
N HIS A 284 12.98 -31.99 2.48
CA HIS A 284 14.11 -31.22 1.95
C HIS A 284 15.51 -31.81 2.27
N SER A 285 15.62 -32.77 3.18
CA SER A 285 16.92 -33.38 3.57
C SER A 285 17.28 -34.62 2.76
N LYS A 286 16.31 -35.28 2.12
CA LYS A 286 16.51 -36.58 1.47
C LYS A 286 16.23 -36.57 -0.03
N ASN A 287 15.28 -35.77 -0.51
CA ASN A 287 14.97 -35.73 -1.93
C ASN A 287 14.59 -34.31 -2.39
N PHE A 288 15.16 -33.84 -3.51
CA PHE A 288 14.74 -32.59 -4.20
C PHE A 288 13.34 -32.69 -4.83
N LYS A 289 12.72 -33.87 -4.80
CA LYS A 289 11.39 -34.23 -5.28
C LYS A 289 10.84 -35.31 -4.37
N ASP A 290 9.56 -35.25 -3.98
CA ASP A 290 8.94 -36.44 -3.40
C ASP A 290 8.87 -37.56 -4.47
N PRO A 291 9.45 -38.76 -4.23
CA PRO A 291 9.57 -39.80 -5.25
C PRO A 291 8.24 -40.50 -5.59
N ILE A 292 7.18 -40.29 -4.81
CA ILE A 292 5.86 -40.94 -4.98
C ILE A 292 4.85 -39.96 -5.59
N THR A 293 4.92 -38.68 -5.23
CA THR A 293 3.95 -37.64 -5.62
C THR A 293 4.53 -36.62 -6.61
N GLY A 294 5.86 -36.55 -6.79
CA GLY A 294 6.54 -35.59 -7.68
C GLY A 294 6.46 -34.12 -7.23
N VAL A 295 5.97 -33.88 -6.01
CA VAL A 295 5.66 -32.56 -5.46
C VAL A 295 6.94 -31.79 -5.07
N ARG A 296 7.01 -30.49 -5.42
CA ARG A 296 8.16 -29.60 -5.17
C ARG A 296 7.76 -28.28 -4.51
N THR A 297 8.24 -27.94 -3.33
CA THR A 297 8.08 -26.61 -2.67
C THR A 297 8.91 -25.48 -3.33
N THR A 298 9.30 -25.66 -4.60
CA THR A 298 10.15 -24.72 -5.34
C THR A 298 9.52 -23.35 -5.56
N GLY A 299 8.19 -23.24 -5.50
CA GLY A 299 7.47 -22.00 -5.76
C GLY A 299 7.68 -20.98 -4.63
N ILE A 300 7.48 -21.43 -3.38
CA ILE A 300 7.66 -20.56 -2.21
C ILE A 300 9.14 -20.27 -1.92
N GLU A 301 10.04 -21.26 -2.05
CA GLU A 301 11.49 -21.04 -1.90
C GLU A 301 12.04 -20.03 -2.93
N GLY A 302 11.64 -20.18 -4.20
CA GLY A 302 12.00 -19.24 -5.26
C GLY A 302 11.44 -17.84 -4.99
N THR A 303 10.24 -17.77 -4.40
CA THR A 303 9.63 -16.49 -4.00
C THR A 303 10.39 -15.83 -2.86
N TRP A 304 10.84 -16.58 -1.85
CA TRP A 304 11.74 -16.06 -0.81
C TRP A 304 13.06 -15.54 -1.39
N GLY A 305 13.64 -16.26 -2.34
CA GLY A 305 14.83 -15.82 -3.08
C GLY A 305 14.62 -14.47 -3.75
N ALA A 306 13.48 -14.28 -4.42
CA ALA A 306 13.11 -13.04 -5.08
C ALA A 306 12.89 -11.88 -4.10
N ILE A 307 12.18 -12.08 -2.99
CA ILE A 307 11.97 -11.04 -1.96
C ILE A 307 13.32 -10.62 -1.37
N LYS A 308 14.16 -11.59 -1.00
CA LYS A 308 15.49 -11.31 -0.45
C LYS A 308 16.40 -10.58 -1.44
N ALA A 309 16.24 -10.83 -2.74
CA ALA A 309 16.98 -10.14 -3.79
C ALA A 309 16.52 -8.69 -3.95
N ASP A 310 15.21 -8.45 -4.02
CA ASP A 310 14.65 -7.10 -4.08
C ASP A 310 15.03 -6.27 -2.83
N PHE A 311 15.04 -6.88 -1.65
CA PHE A 311 15.47 -6.19 -0.43
C PHE A 311 16.98 -5.84 -0.45
N ARG A 312 17.80 -6.67 -1.13
CA ARG A 312 19.23 -6.39 -1.29
C ARG A 312 19.46 -5.19 -2.22
N THR A 313 18.72 -5.09 -3.33
CA THR A 313 18.87 -3.99 -4.29
C THR A 313 18.39 -2.66 -3.72
N GLN A 314 17.33 -2.68 -2.90
CA GLN A 314 16.80 -1.49 -2.26
C GLN A 314 17.61 -1.00 -1.04
N GLY A 315 18.61 -1.75 -0.58
CA GLY A 315 19.41 -1.36 0.58
C GLY A 315 18.63 -1.33 1.89
N THR A 316 17.54 -2.11 2.02
CA THR A 316 16.58 -2.11 3.16
C THR A 316 17.22 -2.34 4.54
N ARG A 317 18.48 -2.81 4.55
CA ARG A 317 19.29 -3.11 5.74
C ARG A 317 19.77 -1.87 6.49
N LYS A 318 19.55 -0.67 5.96
CA LYS A 318 20.06 0.60 6.51
C LYS A 318 19.03 1.39 7.33
N VAL A 319 17.75 1.02 7.30
CA VAL A 319 16.67 1.81 7.95
C VAL A 319 15.89 0.96 8.94
N ALA A 320 16.04 1.23 10.24
CA ALA A 320 15.32 0.55 11.30
C ALA A 320 13.80 0.80 11.19
N GLY A 321 12.99 -0.19 11.57
CA GLY A 321 11.52 -0.07 11.59
C GLY A 321 10.81 -0.13 10.23
N GLN A 322 11.53 -0.12 9.10
CA GLN A 322 10.93 -0.05 7.75
C GLN A 322 10.72 -1.42 7.08
N PHE A 323 11.04 -2.54 7.73
CA PHE A 323 10.92 -3.86 7.11
C PHE A 323 9.53 -4.13 6.53
N ASP A 324 8.50 -3.75 7.28
CA ASP A 324 7.12 -4.06 6.94
C ASP A 324 6.66 -3.23 5.73
N THR A 325 7.17 -1.99 5.58
CA THR A 325 6.89 -1.14 4.43
C THR A 325 7.56 -1.66 3.14
N TYR A 326 8.76 -2.25 3.24
CA TYR A 326 9.41 -2.92 2.11
C TYR A 326 8.70 -4.22 1.70
N LEU A 327 8.20 -4.98 2.68
CA LEU A 327 7.41 -6.19 2.39
C LEU A 327 6.09 -5.80 1.71
N ALA A 328 5.42 -4.76 2.20
CA ALA A 328 4.24 -4.19 1.58
C ALA A 328 4.51 -3.70 0.15
N GLU A 329 5.61 -2.98 -0.10
CA GLU A 329 6.00 -2.59 -1.45
C GLU A 329 6.15 -3.83 -2.36
N TYR A 330 6.85 -4.87 -1.90
CA TYR A 330 7.03 -6.08 -2.69
C TYR A 330 5.69 -6.74 -3.03
N MET A 331 4.80 -6.88 -2.04
CA MET A 331 3.47 -7.47 -2.20
C MET A 331 2.62 -6.68 -3.19
N TRP A 332 2.55 -5.36 -3.02
CA TRP A 332 1.82 -4.48 -3.92
C TRP A 332 2.37 -4.59 -5.35
N ARG A 333 3.70 -4.52 -5.55
CA ARG A 333 4.27 -4.65 -6.89
C ARG A 333 4.07 -6.03 -7.51
N ARG A 334 4.04 -7.08 -6.69
CA ARG A 334 3.78 -8.45 -7.15
C ARG A 334 2.37 -8.58 -7.72
N SER A 335 1.37 -7.91 -7.15
CA SER A 335 0.00 -7.93 -7.70
C SER A 335 -0.08 -7.29 -9.09
N PHE A 336 0.82 -6.35 -9.41
CA PHE A 336 0.97 -5.73 -10.73
C PHE A 336 2.01 -6.42 -11.64
N ARG A 337 2.46 -7.64 -11.34
CA ARG A 337 3.49 -8.30 -12.16
C ARG A 337 3.01 -8.58 -13.60
N GLY A 338 3.63 -7.89 -14.55
CA GLY A 338 3.30 -7.94 -15.98
C GLY A 338 2.30 -6.85 -16.40
N ALA A 339 1.84 -6.01 -15.47
CA ALA A 339 1.02 -4.86 -15.78
C ALA A 339 1.88 -3.73 -16.38
N SER A 340 1.26 -2.93 -17.24
CA SER A 340 1.89 -1.74 -17.79
C SER A 340 1.83 -0.57 -16.80
N MET A 341 2.64 0.47 -17.04
CA MET A 341 2.55 1.70 -16.25
C MET A 341 1.20 2.38 -16.32
N LYS A 342 0.47 2.20 -17.42
CA LYS A 342 -0.90 2.68 -17.59
C LYS A 342 -1.87 2.07 -16.57
N SER A 343 -1.51 0.95 -15.96
CA SER A 343 -2.27 0.32 -14.86
C SER A 343 -1.67 0.62 -13.49
N ILE A 344 -0.34 0.59 -13.36
CA ILE A 344 0.36 0.75 -12.07
C ILE A 344 0.17 2.16 -11.52
N LEU A 345 0.38 3.20 -12.33
CA LEU A 345 0.39 4.56 -11.82
C LEU A 345 -1.02 5.04 -11.41
N PRO A 346 -2.09 4.82 -12.18
CA PRO A 346 -3.44 5.18 -11.71
C PRO A 346 -3.84 4.42 -10.43
N ALA A 347 -3.40 3.17 -10.26
CA ALA A 347 -3.63 2.44 -9.01
C ALA A 347 -2.89 3.09 -7.82
N LEU A 348 -1.63 3.49 -8.01
CA LEU A 348 -0.85 4.19 -7.00
C LEU A 348 -1.48 5.56 -6.65
N ILE A 349 -1.87 6.35 -7.64
CA ILE A 349 -2.55 7.64 -7.43
C ILE A 349 -3.90 7.42 -6.71
N GLY A 350 -4.62 6.37 -7.07
CA GLY A 350 -5.83 5.97 -6.36
C GLY A 350 -5.58 5.62 -4.89
N GLY A 351 -4.42 5.04 -4.55
CA GLY A 351 -3.98 4.85 -3.17
C GLY A 351 -3.62 6.17 -2.49
N ILE A 352 -2.80 7.00 -3.14
CA ILE A 352 -2.38 8.32 -2.65
C ILE A 352 -3.58 9.17 -2.26
N THR A 353 -4.58 9.28 -3.15
CA THR A 353 -5.76 10.13 -2.92
C THR A 353 -6.69 9.62 -1.83
N LYS A 354 -6.60 8.33 -1.47
CA LYS A 354 -7.32 7.77 -0.31
C LYS A 354 -6.58 8.02 1.00
N LEU A 355 -5.25 7.88 0.98
CA LEU A 355 -4.42 8.05 2.17
C LEU A 355 -4.19 9.53 2.52
N TYR A 356 -4.06 10.39 1.51
CA TYR A 356 -3.86 11.84 1.62
C TYR A 356 -4.98 12.61 0.91
N PRO A 357 -6.22 12.53 1.39
CA PRO A 357 -7.34 13.25 0.78
C PRO A 357 -7.13 14.76 0.96
N PRO A 358 -7.07 15.56 -0.13
CA PRO A 358 -6.88 16.99 -0.03
C PRO A 358 -7.95 17.65 0.82
N HIS A 359 -7.55 18.55 1.72
CA HIS A 359 -8.51 19.24 2.57
C HIS A 359 -9.33 20.24 1.76
N THR A 360 -10.65 20.23 1.96
CA THR A 360 -11.59 21.20 1.39
C THR A 360 -12.00 22.27 2.40
N GLN A 361 -11.55 22.17 3.65
CA GLN A 361 -11.79 23.13 4.72
C GLN A 361 -10.73 22.95 5.81
N ASP A 362 -10.61 23.93 6.70
CA ASP A 362 -9.74 23.79 7.85
C ASP A 362 -10.28 22.72 8.81
N HIS A 363 -9.38 21.89 9.33
CA HIS A 363 -9.74 20.95 10.37
C HIS A 363 -9.99 21.72 11.68
N VAL A 364 -11.22 21.66 12.20
CA VAL A 364 -11.57 22.22 13.51
C VAL A 364 -11.46 21.07 14.51
N PRO A 365 -10.38 20.96 15.30
CA PRO A 365 -10.29 19.89 16.30
C PRO A 365 -11.42 20.06 17.34
N GLY A 366 -12.26 19.03 17.49
CA GLY A 366 -13.31 18.97 18.52
C GLY A 366 -14.76 19.06 18.04
N LYS A 367 -15.05 18.84 16.76
CA LYS A 367 -16.40 18.54 16.26
C LYS A 367 -16.45 17.22 15.53
#